data_AF-A0A3Q0S489-F1
#
_entry.id   AF-A0A3Q0S489-F1
#
_cell.length_a   1.000
_cell.length_b   1.000
_cell.length_c   1.000
_cell.angle_alpha   90.00
_cell.angle_beta   90.00
_cell.angle_gamma   90.00
#
_symmetry.space_group_name_H-M   'P 1'
#
loop_
_entity.id
_entity.type
_entity.pdbx_description
1 polymer ?
#
loop_
_entity_poly.entity_id
_entity_poly.type
_entity_poly.pdbx_seq_one_letter_code
_entity_poly.pdbx_strand_id
1 'polypeptide(L)'
;HADHLHCCPHGTVCNIKASTCDDSSGNAVTPMLGHVSVFPLPKVSNSRCDKSTTCPGKSTCCKTASGGWACCPLSQAVCCDDHVHCCPHSKVCNLAAETCDDPFGFSPPLSWLTKVPALTSEAQDEKCDEKTRCPWGSTCCKKNSGQWACCPLPLLC
;
A
#
# COMPACT_ATOMS: atom_id res chain seq x y z
N HIS A 1 -2.73 18.12 -28.33
CA HIS A 1 -3.13 18.90 -27.15
C HIS A 1 -3.77 17.91 -26.18
N ALA A 2 -3.19 17.69 -25.00
CA ALA A 2 -3.71 16.73 -24.03
C ALA A 2 -4.83 17.39 -23.24
N ASP A 3 -6.05 16.84 -23.28
CA ASP A 3 -7.25 17.38 -22.62
C ASP A 3 -7.25 17.20 -21.09
N HIS A 4 -6.14 16.73 -20.51
CA HIS A 4 -5.95 16.49 -19.07
C HIS A 4 -6.94 15.50 -18.42
N LEU A 5 -7.88 14.95 -19.20
CA LEU A 5 -8.95 14.06 -18.74
C LEU A 5 -8.79 12.62 -19.24
N HIS A 6 -7.95 12.38 -20.24
CA HIS A 6 -7.93 11.14 -21.00
C HIS A 6 -6.51 10.57 -21.15
N CYS A 7 -6.39 9.24 -21.06
CA CYS A 7 -5.15 8.47 -21.19
C CYS A 7 -5.04 7.87 -22.61
N CYS A 8 -3.83 7.88 -23.19
CA CYS A 8 -3.52 7.26 -24.48
C CYS A 8 -2.23 6.45 -24.41
N PRO A 9 -2.12 5.33 -25.16
CA PRO A 9 -0.92 4.51 -25.18
C PRO A 9 0.29 5.24 -25.79
N HIS A 10 1.50 4.82 -25.39
CA HIS A 10 2.75 5.39 -25.89
C HIS A 10 2.85 5.35 -27.43
N GLY A 11 3.29 6.46 -28.03
CA GLY A 11 3.43 6.58 -29.48
C GLY A 11 2.15 6.95 -30.23
N THR A 12 1.06 7.23 -29.50
CA THR A 12 -0.19 7.75 -30.08
C THR A 12 -0.39 9.23 -29.75
N VAL A 13 -1.13 9.92 -30.61
CA VAL A 13 -1.50 11.33 -30.49
C VAL A 13 -2.96 11.41 -30.07
N CYS A 14 -3.24 12.13 -28.99
CA CYS A 14 -4.61 12.37 -28.54
C CYS A 14 -5.41 13.19 -29.56
N ASN A 15 -6.43 12.58 -30.16
CA ASN A 15 -7.41 13.24 -31.00
C ASN A 15 -8.68 13.56 -30.19
N ILE A 16 -8.69 14.77 -29.63
CA ILE A 16 -9.78 15.24 -28.75
C ILE A 16 -11.11 15.39 -29.52
N LYS A 17 -11.07 15.69 -30.82
CA LYS A 17 -12.29 15.84 -31.63
C LYS A 17 -12.99 14.51 -31.88
N ALA A 18 -12.21 13.45 -32.01
CA ALA A 18 -12.70 12.10 -32.27
C ALA A 18 -12.68 11.19 -31.02
N SER A 19 -12.28 11.72 -29.86
CA SER A 19 -12.09 10.99 -28.60
C SER A 19 -11.31 9.68 -28.77
N THR A 20 -10.28 9.72 -29.62
CA THR A 20 -9.45 8.56 -30.01
C THR A 20 -7.97 8.87 -29.84
N CYS A 21 -7.20 7.81 -29.69
CA CYS A 21 -5.75 7.85 -29.70
C CYS A 21 -5.28 7.41 -31.08
N ASP A 22 -4.72 8.34 -31.83
CA ASP A 22 -4.33 8.14 -33.22
C ASP A 22 -2.84 7.77 -33.33
N ASP A 23 -2.44 7.00 -34.33
CA ASP A 23 -1.03 6.80 -34.61
C ASP A 23 -0.37 8.07 -35.19
N SER A 24 0.96 8.02 -35.39
CA SER A 24 1.71 9.12 -36.04
C SER A 24 1.26 9.46 -37.46
N SER A 25 0.45 8.60 -38.08
CA SER A 25 -0.14 8.77 -39.42
C SER A 25 -1.59 9.30 -39.36
N GLY A 26 -2.15 9.50 -38.16
CA GLY A 26 -3.51 10.02 -37.94
C GLY A 26 -4.63 8.98 -37.98
N ASN A 27 -4.31 7.68 -37.88
CA ASN A 27 -5.33 6.64 -37.82
C ASN A 27 -5.73 6.32 -36.38
N ALA A 28 -7.03 6.25 -36.10
CA ALA A 28 -7.55 5.89 -34.78
C ALA A 28 -7.19 4.43 -34.41
N VAL A 29 -6.37 4.26 -33.37
CA VAL A 29 -5.89 2.95 -32.90
C VAL A 29 -6.77 2.43 -31.76
N THR A 30 -7.15 3.31 -30.84
CA THR A 30 -7.99 2.94 -29.68
C THR A 30 -8.82 4.14 -29.22
N PRO A 31 -10.02 3.94 -28.66
CA PRO A 31 -10.72 4.99 -27.95
C PRO A 31 -9.91 5.50 -26.76
N MET A 32 -10.07 6.78 -26.45
CA MET A 32 -9.50 7.41 -25.27
C MET A 32 -10.11 6.83 -23.99
N LEU A 33 -9.28 6.51 -23.00
CA LEU A 33 -9.73 6.04 -21.70
C LEU A 33 -9.81 7.21 -20.72
N GLY A 34 -10.87 7.27 -19.92
CA GLY A 34 -10.96 8.22 -18.82
C GLY A 34 -9.92 7.90 -17.74
N HIS A 35 -9.29 8.94 -17.19
CA HIS A 35 -8.47 8.77 -16.00
C HIS A 35 -9.36 8.54 -14.78
N VAL A 36 -8.85 7.79 -13.81
CA VAL A 36 -9.44 7.66 -12.48
C VAL A 36 -8.72 8.64 -11.55
N SER A 37 -9.48 9.26 -10.64
CA SER A 37 -8.90 10.10 -9.59
C SER A 37 -7.98 9.28 -8.69
N VAL A 38 -6.88 9.88 -8.28
CA VAL A 38 -5.97 9.26 -7.31
C VAL A 38 -6.65 9.20 -5.95
N PHE A 39 -6.45 8.10 -5.23
CA PHE A 39 -6.97 7.97 -3.88
C PHE A 39 -5.99 8.62 -2.89
N PRO A 40 -6.49 9.33 -1.87
CA PRO A 40 -5.66 9.72 -0.75
C PRO A 40 -4.98 8.46 -0.21
N LEU A 41 -3.65 8.51 -0.05
CA LEU A 41 -2.98 7.55 0.81
C LEU A 41 -3.72 7.61 2.14
N PRO A 42 -4.19 6.47 2.67
CA PRO A 42 -4.81 6.48 3.97
C PRO A 42 -3.77 7.11 4.90
N LYS A 43 -4.16 8.20 5.59
CA LYS A 43 -3.33 8.85 6.63
C LYS A 43 -3.26 7.90 7.81
N VAL A 44 -2.61 6.78 7.57
CA VAL A 44 -2.27 5.84 8.59
C VAL A 44 -1.01 6.44 9.21
N SER A 45 -1.12 6.87 10.47
CA SER A 45 0.03 7.32 11.24
C SER A 45 0.98 6.14 11.34
N ASN A 46 1.95 6.03 10.43
CA ASN A 46 2.81 4.86 10.40
C ASN A 46 3.80 4.93 11.56
N SER A 47 3.81 3.90 12.40
CA SER A 47 4.84 3.73 13.42
C SER A 47 6.14 3.32 12.73
N ARG A 48 7.15 4.19 12.80
CA ARG A 48 8.47 3.90 12.23
C ARG A 48 9.15 2.85 13.10
N CYS A 49 9.42 1.68 12.52
CA CYS A 49 10.17 0.61 13.18
C CYS A 49 11.67 0.86 13.09
N ASP A 50 12.12 1.30 11.90
CA ASP A 50 13.50 1.67 11.62
C ASP A 50 13.56 2.67 10.44
N LYS A 51 14.76 3.07 10.01
CA LYS A 51 14.99 4.04 8.93
C LYS A 51 14.26 3.68 7.62
N SER A 52 14.19 2.40 7.28
CA SER A 52 13.60 1.89 6.03
C SER A 52 12.26 1.17 6.21
N THR A 53 11.81 0.95 7.44
CA THR A 53 10.66 0.07 7.72
C THR A 53 9.62 0.72 8.62
N THR A 54 8.36 0.61 8.22
CA THR A 54 7.23 1.26 8.87
C THR A 54 6.06 0.30 9.00
N CYS A 55 5.29 0.43 10.08
CA CYS A 55 4.05 -0.30 10.26
C CYS A 55 2.83 0.60 10.10
N PRO A 56 1.74 0.12 9.49
CA PRO A 56 0.53 0.91 9.33
C PRO A 56 -0.15 1.14 10.68
N GLY A 57 -0.22 2.39 11.11
CA GLY A 57 -1.21 2.86 12.10
C GLY A 57 -0.67 2.74 13.50
N LYS A 58 -1.54 2.29 14.41
CA LYS A 58 -1.12 1.98 15.79
C LYS A 58 -0.57 0.56 15.90
N SER A 59 -0.03 0.01 14.81
CA SER A 59 0.60 -1.31 14.82
C SER A 59 1.93 -1.27 15.57
N THR A 60 2.29 -2.39 16.18
CA THR A 60 3.54 -2.55 16.93
C THR A 60 4.60 -3.22 16.06
N CYS A 61 5.80 -2.66 16.04
CA CYS A 61 6.93 -3.22 15.32
C CYS A 61 7.53 -4.40 16.08
N CYS A 62 7.55 -5.58 15.45
CA CYS A 62 8.16 -6.79 16.00
C CYS A 62 9.26 -7.29 15.07
N LYS A 63 10.34 -7.82 15.65
CA LYS A 63 11.41 -8.44 14.86
C LYS A 63 11.01 -9.82 14.37
N THR A 64 11.50 -10.18 13.20
CA THR A 64 11.40 -11.54 12.63
C THR A 64 12.67 -12.33 12.93
N ALA A 65 12.63 -13.66 12.76
CA ALA A 65 13.79 -14.54 12.98
C ALA A 65 14.97 -14.22 12.04
N SER A 66 14.67 -13.65 10.86
CA SER A 66 15.65 -13.17 9.89
C SER A 66 16.30 -11.83 10.26
N GLY A 67 15.92 -11.23 11.39
CA GLY A 67 16.41 -9.90 11.81
C GLY A 67 15.71 -8.72 11.13
N GLY A 68 14.69 -8.99 10.31
CA GLY A 68 13.82 -7.98 9.71
C GLY A 68 12.72 -7.51 10.65
N TRP A 69 11.76 -6.77 10.09
CA TRP A 69 10.62 -6.22 10.82
C TRP A 69 9.30 -6.73 10.25
N ALA A 70 8.37 -7.01 11.15
CA ALA A 70 6.99 -7.30 10.86
C ALA A 70 6.10 -6.49 11.81
N CYS A 71 4.85 -6.31 11.42
CA CYS A 71 3.88 -5.50 12.14
C CYS A 71 2.89 -6.38 12.87
N CYS A 72 2.76 -6.18 14.17
CA CYS A 72 1.58 -6.65 14.87
C CYS A 72 0.47 -5.60 14.70
N PRO A 73 -0.74 -5.95 14.23
CA PRO A 73 -1.82 -4.99 14.03
C PRO A 73 -2.39 -4.46 15.35
N LEU A 74 -2.01 -5.04 16.49
CA LEU A 74 -2.36 -4.57 17.81
C LEU A 74 -1.42 -3.45 18.27
N SER A 75 -1.98 -2.48 19.00
CA SER A 75 -1.22 -1.42 19.66
C SER A 75 -0.59 -1.92 20.94
N GLN A 76 0.69 -1.55 21.16
CA GLN A 76 1.47 -1.96 22.33
C GLN A 76 1.51 -3.48 22.52
N ALA A 77 1.58 -4.20 21.41
CA ALA A 77 1.59 -5.65 21.41
C ALA A 77 2.87 -6.21 22.02
N VAL A 78 2.77 -7.38 22.63
CA VAL A 78 3.92 -8.17 23.06
C VAL A 78 4.34 -9.05 21.89
N CYS A 79 5.58 -8.88 21.42
CA CYS A 79 6.15 -9.73 20.38
C CYS A 79 6.58 -11.06 20.97
N CYS A 80 6.02 -12.16 20.48
CA CYS A 80 6.39 -13.49 20.94
C CYS A 80 7.76 -13.91 20.37
N ASP A 81 8.46 -14.76 21.12
CA ASP A 81 9.82 -15.27 20.79
C ASP A 81 9.82 -16.27 19.63
N ASP A 82 8.64 -16.70 19.20
CA ASP A 82 8.46 -17.46 17.96
C ASP A 82 8.76 -16.62 16.70
N HIS A 83 8.92 -15.31 16.84
CA HIS A 83 9.17 -14.35 15.77
C HIS A 83 8.06 -14.25 14.70
N VAL A 84 6.96 -14.98 14.84
CA VAL A 84 5.82 -15.00 13.90
C VAL A 84 4.53 -14.44 14.52
N HIS A 85 4.31 -14.62 15.83
CA HIS A 85 3.08 -14.21 16.51
C HIS A 85 3.25 -13.08 17.52
N CYS A 86 2.15 -12.42 17.86
CA CYS A 86 2.11 -11.35 18.84
C CYS A 86 0.84 -11.41 19.68
N CYS A 87 0.95 -10.88 20.89
CA CYS A 87 -0.11 -10.86 21.88
C CYS A 87 -0.55 -9.42 22.20
N PRO A 88 -1.79 -9.21 22.68
CA PRO A 88 -2.22 -7.90 23.14
C PRO A 88 -1.40 -7.42 24.34
N HIS A 89 -1.48 -6.12 24.61
CA HIS A 89 -0.87 -5.53 25.78
C HIS A 89 -1.33 -6.25 27.07
N SER A 90 -0.41 -6.40 28.02
CA SER A 90 -0.63 -7.09 29.30
C SER A 90 -0.89 -8.62 29.21
N LYS A 91 -0.62 -9.26 28.06
CA LYS A 91 -0.66 -10.73 27.92
C LYS A 91 0.73 -11.32 27.75
N VAL A 92 0.86 -12.59 28.10
CA VAL A 92 2.11 -13.36 27.99
C VAL A 92 1.96 -14.41 26.89
N CYS A 93 2.96 -14.51 26.02
CA CYS A 93 2.96 -15.51 24.96
C CYS A 93 3.22 -16.90 25.56
N ASN A 94 2.27 -17.82 25.38
CA ASN A 94 2.44 -19.23 25.66
C ASN A 94 2.72 -19.98 24.35
N LEU A 95 3.99 -20.27 24.10
CA LEU A 95 4.42 -20.94 22.88
C LEU A 95 3.97 -22.41 22.82
N ALA A 96 3.74 -23.06 23.98
CA ALA A 96 3.33 -24.45 24.03
C ALA A 96 1.84 -24.64 23.75
N ALA A 97 1.02 -23.69 24.20
CA ALA A 97 -0.43 -23.68 23.97
C ALA A 97 -0.85 -22.84 22.75
N GLU A 98 0.08 -22.12 22.14
CA GLU A 98 -0.17 -21.22 21.00
C GLU A 98 -1.18 -20.10 21.33
N THR A 99 -1.11 -19.62 22.58
CA THR A 99 -2.06 -18.65 23.14
C THR A 99 -1.36 -17.46 23.81
N CYS A 100 -2.14 -16.42 24.04
CA CYS A 100 -1.83 -15.27 24.87
C CYS A 100 -2.53 -15.44 26.21
N ASP A 101 -1.76 -15.77 27.23
CA ASP A 101 -2.26 -16.02 28.56
C ASP A 101 -2.31 -14.72 29.37
N ASP A 102 -3.26 -14.66 30.30
CA ASP A 102 -3.29 -13.60 31.29
C ASP A 102 -2.27 -13.90 32.39
N PRO A 103 -1.31 -13.01 32.68
CA PRO A 103 -0.28 -13.25 33.70
C PRO A 103 -0.87 -13.46 35.10
N PHE A 104 -2.10 -12.99 35.35
CA PHE A 104 -2.79 -13.14 36.62
C PHE A 104 -3.89 -14.20 36.59
N GLY A 105 -4.10 -14.86 35.44
CA GLY A 105 -5.12 -15.90 35.28
C GLY A 105 -6.56 -15.39 35.38
N PHE A 106 -6.81 -14.07 35.29
CA PHE A 106 -8.16 -13.51 35.41
C PHE A 106 -8.99 -13.65 34.14
N SER A 107 -8.34 -13.88 33.00
CA SER A 107 -8.99 -14.02 31.69
C SER A 107 -8.64 -15.36 31.05
N PRO A 108 -9.55 -15.94 30.24
CA PRO A 108 -9.23 -17.11 29.44
C PRO A 108 -8.09 -16.83 28.46
N PRO A 109 -7.34 -17.87 28.05
CA PRO A 109 -6.28 -17.75 27.05
C PRO A 109 -6.88 -17.29 25.72
N LEU A 110 -6.26 -16.29 25.11
CA LEU A 110 -6.66 -15.77 23.80
C LEU A 110 -5.80 -16.40 22.72
N SER A 111 -6.33 -16.61 21.52
CA SER A 111 -5.48 -16.96 20.38
C SER A 111 -4.52 -15.80 20.10
N TRP A 112 -3.24 -16.11 19.91
CA TRP A 112 -2.28 -15.12 19.46
C TRP A 112 -2.56 -14.68 18.02
N LEU A 113 -1.96 -13.57 17.62
CA LEU A 113 -2.17 -13.00 16.30
C LEU A 113 -0.89 -13.07 15.48
N THR A 114 -1.02 -13.47 14.21
CA THR A 114 0.11 -13.52 13.30
C THR A 114 0.54 -12.11 12.89
N LYS A 115 1.85 -11.86 12.92
CA LYS A 115 2.44 -10.60 12.43
C LYS A 115 2.22 -10.48 10.92
N VAL A 116 1.97 -9.27 10.44
CA VAL A 116 1.89 -8.96 9.01
C VAL A 116 3.21 -8.38 8.50
N PRO A 117 3.53 -8.48 7.20
CA PRO A 117 4.75 -7.89 6.64
C PRO A 117 4.81 -6.38 6.91
N ALA A 118 5.98 -5.88 7.28
CA ALA A 118 6.17 -4.44 7.44
C ALA A 118 6.32 -3.75 6.08
N LEU A 119 5.90 -2.48 6.02
CA LEU A 119 6.04 -1.67 4.81
C LEU A 119 7.51 -1.24 4.71
N THR A 120 8.23 -1.88 3.80
CA THR A 120 9.57 -1.45 3.39
C THR A 120 9.49 -0.32 2.38
N SER A 121 10.53 0.51 2.29
CA SER A 121 10.66 1.55 1.26
C SER A 121 10.56 1.00 -0.17
N GLU A 122 10.87 -0.28 -0.38
CA GLU A 122 10.85 -0.92 -1.71
C GLU A 122 9.46 -1.44 -2.11
N ALA A 123 8.57 -1.69 -1.13
CA ALA A 123 7.14 -1.94 -1.39
C ALA A 123 6.33 -0.64 -1.58
N GLN A 124 6.99 0.51 -1.64
CA GLN A 124 6.36 1.80 -1.93
C GLN A 124 6.22 2.11 -3.43
N ASP A 125 6.55 1.16 -4.31
CA ASP A 125 6.45 1.30 -5.77
C ASP A 125 5.01 1.16 -6.29
N GLU A 126 4.04 1.81 -5.63
CA GLU A 126 2.66 2.05 -6.13
C GLU A 126 2.11 3.42 -5.64
N LYS A 127 3.00 4.36 -5.34
CA LYS A 127 2.63 5.72 -4.91
C LYS A 127 2.81 6.70 -6.05
N CYS A 128 1.81 7.54 -6.26
CA CYS A 128 1.95 8.67 -7.19
C CYS A 128 2.77 9.79 -6.55
N ASP A 129 2.57 10.02 -5.25
CA ASP A 129 3.38 10.93 -4.43
C ASP A 129 3.32 10.54 -2.93
N GLU A 130 3.83 11.42 -2.05
CA GLU A 130 3.80 11.20 -0.60
C GLU A 130 2.37 11.07 -0.01
N LYS A 131 1.33 11.51 -0.75
CA LYS A 131 -0.05 11.64 -0.24
C LYS A 131 -1.09 10.87 -1.06
N THR A 132 -0.74 10.29 -2.19
CA THR A 132 -1.71 9.78 -3.17
C THR A 132 -1.22 8.49 -3.85
N ARG A 133 -2.16 7.58 -4.13
CA ARG A 133 -1.91 6.29 -4.80
C ARG A 133 -2.99 5.90 -5.79
N CYS A 134 -2.61 5.08 -6.76
CA CYS A 134 -3.57 4.45 -7.67
C CYS A 134 -4.07 3.12 -7.12
N PRO A 135 -5.28 2.67 -7.53
CA PRO A 135 -5.75 1.32 -7.24
C PRO A 135 -4.90 0.29 -8.00
N TRP A 136 -4.83 -0.94 -7.49
CA TRP A 136 -4.02 -2.02 -8.08
C TRP A 136 -4.24 -2.17 -9.59
N GLY A 137 -3.14 -2.24 -10.34
CA GLY A 137 -3.15 -2.37 -11.80
C GLY A 137 -3.30 -1.05 -12.56
N SER A 138 -3.26 0.10 -11.89
CA SER A 138 -3.30 1.43 -12.51
C SER A 138 -1.98 2.20 -12.32
N THR A 139 -1.56 2.93 -13.35
CA THR A 139 -0.30 3.72 -13.36
C THR A 139 -0.55 5.19 -13.03
N CYS A 140 0.38 5.81 -12.30
CA CYS A 140 0.32 7.22 -11.89
C CYS A 140 0.78 8.19 -13.00
N CYS A 141 -0.01 9.24 -13.23
CA CYS A 141 0.18 10.22 -14.29
C CYS A 141 0.20 11.65 -13.77
N LYS A 142 1.30 12.39 -14.02
CA LYS A 142 1.43 13.78 -13.59
C LYS A 142 0.92 14.73 -14.68
N LYS A 143 -0.14 15.48 -14.39
CA LYS A 143 -0.68 16.50 -15.30
C LYS A 143 0.22 17.73 -15.34
N ASN A 144 0.14 18.51 -16.42
CA ASN A 144 0.85 19.79 -16.56
C ASN A 144 0.44 20.84 -15.50
N SER A 145 -0.71 20.64 -14.84
CA SER A 145 -1.18 21.41 -13.70
C SER A 145 -0.54 21.01 -12.36
N GLY A 146 0.32 19.99 -12.33
CA GLY A 146 0.97 19.47 -11.13
C GLY A 146 0.14 18.46 -10.32
N GLN A 147 -1.07 18.13 -10.77
CA GLN A 147 -1.95 17.14 -10.13
C GLN A 147 -1.75 15.73 -10.71
N TRP A 148 -1.91 14.70 -9.88
CA TRP A 148 -1.82 13.29 -10.30
C TRP A 148 -3.16 12.73 -10.78
N ALA A 149 -3.10 11.69 -11.61
CA ALA A 149 -4.21 10.90 -12.13
C ALA A 149 -3.81 9.43 -12.26
N CYS A 150 -4.78 8.51 -12.30
CA CYS A 150 -4.55 7.06 -12.44
C CYS A 150 -5.08 6.56 -13.79
N CYS A 151 -4.25 5.84 -14.54
CA CYS A 151 -4.66 5.21 -15.80
C CYS A 151 -4.75 3.67 -15.62
N PRO A 152 -5.87 3.03 -15.98
CA PRO A 152 -6.16 1.61 -15.71
C PRO A 152 -5.45 0.61 -16.63
N LEU A 153 -4.62 1.09 -17.56
CA LEU A 153 -3.75 0.24 -18.38
C LEU A 153 -2.30 0.39 -17.91
N PRO A 154 -1.50 -0.70 -17.94
CA PRO A 154 -0.08 -0.67 -17.58
C PRO A 154 0.80 0.17 -18.52
N LEU A 155 0.21 0.98 -19.41
CA LEU A 155 0.91 1.68 -20.47
C LEU A 155 0.38 3.11 -20.66
N LEU A 156 1.03 3.96 -19.87
CA LEU A 156 1.38 5.36 -20.10
C LEU A 156 0.32 6.47 -20.02
N CYS A 157 0.85 7.50 -19.37
CA CYS A 157 0.57 8.92 -19.46
C CYS A 157 1.56 9.51 -20.49
#